data_AF-A0A6S7AP99-F1
#
_entry.id   AF-A0A6S7AP99-F1
#
_cell.length_a   1.000
_cell.length_b   1.000
_cell.length_c   1.000
_cell.angle_alpha   90.00
_cell.angle_beta   90.00
_cell.angle_gamma   90.00
#
_symmetry.space_group_name_H-M   'P 1'
#
loop_
_entity.id
_entity.type
_entity.pdbx_description
1 polymer ?
#
loop_
_entity_poly.entity_id
_entity_poly.type
_entity_poly.pdbx_seq_one_letter_code
_entity_poly.pdbx_strand_id
1 'polypeptide(L)'
;MFREPPRRTRSARLLPPEGAVFALGRPGGEEPPPERVPFWRPGMARICLPVAALFFIVLITVGNLPGLAADMSDAFGDKRLHLAAYAFLTGLIYVSVNRRPALVAMLTVTALGVVDESIQSLFPYREAELLDLLADISAAGATVISLHIGNAAIGSFRAVTKS
;
A
#
# COMPACT_ATOMS: atom_id res chain seq x y z
N MET A 1 44.44 -65.43 27.64
CA MET A 1 43.51 -64.44 28.23
C MET A 1 43.21 -63.42 27.14
N PHE A 2 41.92 -63.32 26.73
CA PHE A 2 41.31 -62.48 25.69
C PHE A 2 41.79 -62.58 24.21
N ARG A 3 40.96 -63.25 23.39
CA ARG A 3 40.80 -62.99 21.95
C ARG A 3 39.76 -61.87 21.78
N GLU A 4 40.03 -60.89 20.92
CA GLU A 4 38.98 -60.13 20.22
C GLU A 4 39.38 -59.83 18.76
N PRO A 5 38.41 -59.68 17.83
CA PRO A 5 38.52 -60.04 16.40
C PRO A 5 38.66 -58.80 15.47
N PRO A 6 38.80 -59.00 14.14
CA PRO A 6 39.01 -57.90 13.19
C PRO A 6 37.73 -57.10 12.93
N ARG A 7 37.82 -55.77 12.86
CA ARG A 7 36.70 -54.94 12.40
C ARG A 7 36.57 -54.99 10.88
N ARG A 8 35.42 -55.49 10.44
CA ARG A 8 34.91 -55.55 9.07
C ARG A 8 34.88 -54.20 8.35
N THR A 9 35.17 -54.29 7.05
CA THR A 9 34.92 -53.34 5.95
C THR A 9 33.46 -53.28 5.48
N ARG A 10 33.17 -52.22 4.67
CA ARG A 10 32.00 -51.98 3.77
C ARG A 10 30.71 -51.49 4.47
N SER A 11 29.90 -50.59 3.91
CA SER A 11 29.67 -50.29 2.50
C SER A 11 29.01 -48.91 2.30
N ALA A 12 29.30 -48.32 1.14
CA ALA A 12 28.53 -47.37 0.35
C ALA A 12 27.26 -46.73 0.97
N ARG A 13 27.31 -45.40 1.13
CA ARG A 13 26.13 -44.53 1.04
C ARG A 13 25.52 -44.67 -0.34
N LEU A 14 24.46 -45.47 -0.44
CA LEU A 14 23.57 -45.48 -1.58
C LEU A 14 22.84 -44.13 -1.64
N LEU A 15 23.09 -43.37 -2.70
CA LEU A 15 22.25 -42.25 -3.09
C LEU A 15 20.85 -42.79 -3.46
N PRO A 16 19.76 -42.13 -3.05
CA PRO A 16 18.43 -42.55 -3.46
C PRO A 16 18.25 -42.38 -4.97
N PRO A 17 17.57 -43.32 -5.66
CA PRO A 17 17.27 -43.18 -7.07
C PRO A 17 16.33 -41.99 -7.33
N GLU A 18 16.61 -41.25 -8.40
CA GLU A 18 15.65 -40.28 -8.95
C GLU A 18 14.34 -41.00 -9.29
N GLY A 19 13.23 -40.55 -8.70
CA GLY A 19 11.89 -41.02 -9.06
C GLY A 19 11.03 -41.61 -7.94
N ALA A 20 11.44 -41.61 -6.67
CA ALA A 20 10.58 -42.05 -5.56
C ALA A 20 9.57 -40.97 -5.13
N VAL A 21 8.65 -40.60 -6.02
CA VAL A 21 7.36 -40.01 -5.66
C VAL A 21 6.38 -41.16 -5.56
N PHE A 22 6.08 -41.65 -4.36
CA PHE A 22 4.75 -42.19 -4.08
C PHE A 22 4.43 -42.15 -2.58
N ALA A 23 3.30 -41.50 -2.33
CA ALA A 23 2.55 -41.32 -1.10
C ALA A 23 2.70 -42.44 -0.06
N LEU A 24 3.28 -42.08 1.09
CA LEU A 24 2.99 -42.74 2.35
C LEU A 24 2.51 -41.66 3.32
N GLY A 25 1.20 -41.70 3.62
CA GLY A 25 0.53 -40.75 4.49
C GLY A 25 1.22 -40.64 5.84
N ARG A 26 1.83 -39.47 6.08
CA ARG A 26 2.32 -39.06 7.39
C ARG A 26 1.21 -38.23 8.03
N PRO A 27 0.61 -38.66 9.16
CA PRO A 27 -0.35 -37.83 9.87
C PRO A 27 0.46 -36.71 10.53
N GLY A 28 0.35 -35.50 10.01
CA GLY A 28 1.14 -34.34 10.47
C GLY A 28 1.85 -33.56 9.38
N GLY A 29 1.36 -33.59 8.14
CA GLY A 29 1.64 -32.51 7.20
C GLY A 29 0.96 -31.25 7.71
N GLU A 30 1.62 -30.49 8.59
CA GLU A 30 1.26 -29.10 8.80
C GLU A 30 1.37 -28.44 7.42
N GLU A 31 0.22 -28.16 6.79
CA GLU A 31 0.22 -27.29 5.63
C GLU A 31 1.01 -26.03 6.02
N PRO A 32 1.99 -25.62 5.21
CA PRO A 32 2.75 -24.42 5.53
C PRO A 32 1.74 -23.29 5.79
N PRO A 33 1.88 -22.55 6.91
CA PRO A 33 0.89 -21.54 7.27
C PRO A 33 0.69 -20.61 6.08
N PRO A 34 -0.57 -20.24 5.76
CA PRO A 34 -0.86 -19.46 4.57
C PRO A 34 0.05 -18.24 4.54
N GLU A 35 0.80 -18.09 3.46
CA GLU A 35 1.79 -17.03 3.31
C GLU A 35 1.08 -15.68 3.54
N ARG A 36 1.35 -15.05 4.69
CA ARG A 36 0.67 -13.80 5.04
C ARG A 36 1.24 -12.70 4.16
N VAL A 37 0.54 -12.37 3.07
CA VAL A 37 0.88 -11.18 2.28
C VAL A 37 0.95 -9.96 3.21
N PRO A 38 2.08 -9.25 3.30
CA PRO A 38 2.21 -8.09 4.18
C PRO A 38 1.13 -7.05 3.85
N PHE A 39 0.56 -6.40 4.87
CA PHE A 39 -0.45 -5.37 4.65
C PHE A 39 0.09 -4.22 3.79
N TRP A 40 1.33 -3.80 4.07
CA TRP A 40 2.07 -2.79 3.31
C TRP A 40 2.88 -3.42 2.19
N ARG A 41 3.10 -2.67 1.10
CA ARG A 41 4.08 -2.97 0.06
C ARG A 41 5.43 -2.46 0.53
N PRO A 42 6.34 -3.29 1.09
CA PRO A 42 7.48 -2.79 1.87
C PRO A 42 8.39 -1.82 1.11
N GLY A 43 8.63 -2.03 -0.18
CA GLY A 43 9.41 -1.09 -1.00
C GLY A 43 8.72 0.26 -1.19
N MET A 44 7.45 0.25 -1.63
CA MET A 44 6.68 1.47 -1.90
C MET A 44 6.30 2.19 -0.61
N ALA A 45 5.84 1.48 0.41
CA ALA A 45 5.40 2.06 1.67
C ALA A 45 6.51 2.84 2.40
N ARG A 46 7.77 2.37 2.31
CA ARG A 46 8.93 3.08 2.88
C ARG A 46 9.18 4.45 2.27
N ILE A 47 8.69 4.69 1.05
CA ILE A 47 8.88 5.96 0.32
C ILE A 47 7.57 6.75 0.34
N CYS A 48 6.48 6.12 -0.10
CA CYS A 48 5.19 6.76 -0.27
C CYS A 48 4.57 7.23 1.04
N LEU A 49 4.72 6.49 2.16
CA LEU A 49 4.13 6.93 3.43
C LEU A 49 4.85 8.15 4.02
N PRO A 50 6.20 8.21 4.07
CA PRO A 50 6.88 9.44 4.47
C PRO A 50 6.59 10.61 3.55
N VAL A 51 6.56 10.40 2.23
CA VAL A 51 6.21 11.46 1.26
C VAL A 51 4.78 11.93 1.46
N ALA A 52 3.82 11.03 1.68
CA ALA A 52 2.43 11.38 1.98
C ALA A 52 2.30 12.18 3.28
N ALA A 53 2.99 11.74 4.34
CA ALA A 53 3.01 12.44 5.61
C ALA A 53 3.62 13.83 5.49
N LEU A 54 4.79 13.94 4.83
CA LEU A 54 5.45 15.23 4.59
C LEU A 54 4.56 16.15 3.75
N PHE A 55 3.96 15.63 2.69
CA PHE A 55 3.06 16.40 1.82
C PHE A 55 1.85 16.92 2.60
N PHE A 56 1.22 16.08 3.44
CA PHE A 56 0.10 16.50 4.27
C PHE A 56 0.48 17.55 5.31
N ILE A 57 1.67 17.44 5.92
CA ILE A 57 2.20 18.47 6.81
C ILE A 57 2.40 19.79 6.04
N VAL A 58 2.90 19.73 4.81
CA VAL A 58 3.04 20.91 3.94
C VAL A 58 1.66 21.50 3.61
N LEU A 59 0.66 20.69 3.29
CA LEU A 59 -0.72 21.18 3.05
C LEU A 59 -1.25 21.95 4.25
N ILE A 60 -1.16 21.38 5.45
CA ILE A 60 -1.64 22.04 6.67
C ILE A 60 -0.84 23.32 6.95
N THR A 61 0.48 23.31 6.81
CA THR A 61 1.31 24.46 7.19
C THR A 61 1.23 25.59 6.17
N VAL A 62 1.40 25.29 4.88
CA VAL A 62 1.38 26.28 3.79
C VAL A 62 -0.05 26.74 3.50
N GLY A 63 -1.01 25.82 3.49
CA GLY A 63 -2.42 26.12 3.23
C GLY A 63 -3.08 27.01 4.29
N ASN A 64 -2.52 27.05 5.50
CA ASN A 64 -2.98 27.94 6.58
C ASN A 64 -2.13 29.20 6.75
N LEU A 65 -1.08 29.41 5.94
CA LEU A 65 -0.27 30.62 5.99
C LEU A 65 -1.00 31.78 5.28
N PRO A 66 -1.38 32.85 5.99
CA PRO A 66 -2.10 33.97 5.39
C PRO A 66 -1.23 34.66 4.33
N GLY A 67 -1.87 35.18 3.27
CA GLY A 67 -1.19 35.71 2.09
C GLY A 67 -0.90 34.61 1.07
N LEU A 68 -0.01 33.66 1.38
CA LEU A 68 0.35 32.60 0.43
C LEU A 68 -0.83 31.71 0.06
N ALA A 69 -1.66 31.32 1.03
CA ALA A 69 -2.88 30.56 0.76
C ALA A 69 -3.87 31.33 -0.14
N ALA A 70 -4.00 32.64 0.08
CA ALA A 70 -4.87 33.49 -0.72
C ALA A 70 -4.35 33.63 -2.16
N ASP A 71 -3.05 33.86 -2.33
CA ASP A 71 -2.40 33.95 -3.64
C ASP A 71 -2.55 32.64 -4.44
N MET A 72 -2.39 31.49 -3.78
CA MET A 72 -2.57 30.18 -4.42
C MET A 72 -4.03 29.94 -4.81
N SER A 73 -4.97 30.29 -3.93
CA SER A 73 -6.41 30.14 -4.19
C SER A 73 -6.88 31.07 -5.31
N ASP A 74 -6.38 32.30 -5.39
CA ASP A 74 -6.69 33.22 -6.50
C ASP A 74 -6.11 32.71 -7.83
N ALA A 75 -4.89 32.17 -7.82
CA ALA A 75 -4.23 31.66 -9.02
C ALA A 75 -4.83 30.36 -9.57
N PHE A 76 -5.21 29.42 -8.69
CA PHE A 76 -5.59 28.06 -9.09
C PHE A 76 -7.01 27.67 -8.69
N GLY A 77 -7.66 28.41 -7.79
CA GLY A 77 -8.95 28.04 -7.23
C GLY A 77 -8.81 27.00 -6.12
N ASP A 78 -9.37 27.31 -4.96
CA ASP A 78 -9.31 26.48 -3.75
C ASP A 78 -9.73 25.02 -3.97
N LYS A 79 -10.93 24.81 -4.53
CA LYS A 79 -11.47 23.46 -4.81
C LYS A 79 -10.56 22.63 -5.73
N ARG A 80 -9.89 23.28 -6.69
CA ARG A 80 -8.98 22.60 -7.62
C ARG A 80 -7.69 22.20 -6.93
N LEU A 81 -7.20 23.03 -6.01
CA LEU A 81 -6.03 22.72 -5.18
C LEU A 81 -6.33 21.53 -4.26
N HIS A 82 -7.47 21.53 -3.59
CA HIS A 82 -7.96 20.39 -2.80
C HIS A 82 -8.04 19.11 -3.64
N LEU A 83 -8.73 19.19 -4.78
CA LEU A 83 -8.88 18.03 -5.66
C LEU A 83 -7.53 17.48 -6.14
N ALA A 84 -6.59 18.35 -6.55
CA ALA A 84 -5.27 17.91 -7.01
C ALA A 84 -4.40 17.34 -5.88
N ALA A 85 -4.39 18.02 -4.72
CA ALA A 85 -3.60 17.62 -3.57
C ALA A 85 -4.05 16.26 -3.02
N TYR A 86 -5.36 16.07 -2.84
CA TYR A 86 -5.91 14.84 -2.31
C TYR A 86 -5.95 13.70 -3.33
N ALA A 87 -6.00 13.99 -4.63
CA ALA A 87 -5.73 12.97 -5.66
C ALA A 87 -4.29 12.44 -5.56
N PHE A 88 -3.30 13.33 -5.42
CA PHE A 88 -1.91 12.94 -5.26
C PHE A 88 -1.69 12.12 -3.98
N LEU A 89 -2.25 12.57 -2.86
CA LEU A 89 -2.18 11.89 -1.58
C LEU A 89 -2.82 10.49 -1.64
N THR A 90 -3.99 10.39 -2.29
CA THR A 90 -4.68 9.11 -2.53
C THR A 90 -3.79 8.15 -3.31
N GLY A 91 -3.12 8.63 -4.35
CA GLY A 91 -2.19 7.83 -5.15
C GLY A 91 -1.06 7.24 -4.31
N LEU A 92 -0.41 8.05 -3.46
CA LEU A 92 0.66 7.60 -2.57
C LEU A 92 0.19 6.52 -1.59
N ILE A 93 -0.98 6.71 -0.96
CA ILE A 93 -1.55 5.71 -0.06
C ILE A 93 -1.93 4.43 -0.81
N TYR A 94 -2.59 4.55 -1.97
CA TYR A 94 -3.03 3.41 -2.76
C TYR A 94 -1.87 2.49 -3.15
N VAL A 95 -0.76 3.05 -3.66
CA VAL A 95 0.39 2.26 -4.10
C VAL A 95 1.24 1.72 -2.94
N SER A 96 1.01 2.20 -1.71
CA SER A 96 1.71 1.72 -0.51
C SER A 96 1.06 0.47 0.12
N VAL A 97 -0.19 0.16 -0.22
CA VAL A 97 -1.00 -0.89 0.42
C VAL A 97 -1.17 -2.12 -0.48
N ASN A 98 -1.05 -3.32 0.08
CA ASN A 98 -1.35 -4.57 -0.62
C ASN A 98 -2.82 -4.98 -0.46
N ARG A 99 -3.34 -4.91 0.77
CA ARG A 99 -4.70 -5.41 1.08
C ARG A 99 -5.73 -4.31 0.97
N ARG A 100 -6.71 -4.51 0.07
CA ARG A 100 -7.83 -3.58 -0.17
C ARG A 100 -7.34 -2.11 -0.34
N PRO A 101 -6.38 -1.85 -1.26
CA PRO A 101 -5.76 -0.53 -1.40
C PRO A 101 -6.77 0.59 -1.67
N ALA A 102 -7.82 0.29 -2.44
CA ALA A 102 -8.94 1.21 -2.69
C ALA A 102 -9.63 1.66 -1.40
N LEU A 103 -10.04 0.71 -0.55
CA LEU A 103 -10.75 1.00 0.70
C LEU A 103 -9.84 1.76 1.68
N VAL A 104 -8.59 1.32 1.81
CA VAL A 104 -7.63 1.97 2.72
C VAL A 104 -7.35 3.40 2.27
N ALA A 105 -7.10 3.61 0.98
CA ALA A 105 -6.87 4.95 0.45
C ALA A 105 -8.08 5.88 0.65
N MET A 106 -9.30 5.41 0.35
CA MET A 106 -10.53 6.18 0.60
C MET A 106 -10.66 6.57 2.07
N LEU A 107 -10.59 5.59 2.99
CA LEU A 107 -10.78 5.86 4.42
C LEU A 107 -9.69 6.76 4.99
N THR A 108 -8.43 6.54 4.60
CA THR A 108 -7.31 7.39 5.03
C THR A 108 -7.47 8.80 4.52
N VAL A 109 -7.74 9.00 3.24
CA VAL A 109 -7.87 10.35 2.66
C VAL A 109 -9.10 11.08 3.21
N THR A 110 -10.25 10.42 3.36
CA THR A 110 -11.41 11.04 4.00
C THR A 110 -11.10 11.45 5.44
N ALA A 111 -10.39 10.63 6.21
CA ALA A 111 -9.97 10.99 7.56
C ALA A 111 -9.01 12.19 7.58
N LEU A 112 -8.06 12.24 6.63
CA LEU A 112 -7.11 13.36 6.50
C LEU A 112 -7.82 14.66 6.09
N GLY A 113 -8.78 14.62 5.15
CA GLY A 113 -9.60 15.78 4.79
C GLY A 113 -10.43 16.30 5.96
N VAL A 114 -11.04 15.41 6.76
CA VAL A 114 -11.74 15.82 7.99
C VAL A 114 -10.80 16.50 8.99
N VAL A 115 -9.58 15.96 9.16
CA VAL A 115 -8.58 16.57 10.03
C VAL A 115 -8.16 17.95 9.53
N ASP A 116 -7.94 18.09 8.22
CA ASP A 116 -7.55 19.34 7.59
C ASP A 116 -8.62 20.43 7.78
N GLU A 117 -9.89 20.13 7.46
CA GLU A 117 -11.02 21.04 7.73
C GLU A 117 -11.17 21.39 9.20
N SER A 118 -10.97 20.41 10.09
CA SER A 118 -11.00 20.65 11.53
C SER A 118 -9.89 21.61 11.97
N ILE A 119 -8.69 21.51 11.39
CA ILE A 119 -7.59 22.44 11.65
C ILE A 119 -7.90 23.82 11.08
N GLN A 120 -8.44 23.90 9.86
CA GLN A 120 -8.83 25.17 9.23
C GLN A 120 -9.86 25.92 10.10
N SER A 121 -10.81 25.20 10.72
CA SER A 121 -11.81 25.80 11.62
C SER A 121 -11.23 26.50 12.86
N LEU A 122 -9.95 26.24 13.20
CA LEU A 122 -9.26 26.89 14.31
C LEU A 122 -8.70 28.27 13.92
N PHE A 123 -8.64 28.59 12.63
CA PHE A 123 -8.08 29.85 12.13
C PHE A 123 -9.20 30.84 11.76
N PRO A 124 -9.29 32.02 12.39
CA PRO A 124 -10.41 32.96 12.21
C PRO A 124 -10.49 33.62 10.82
N TYR A 125 -9.52 33.37 9.95
CA TYR A 125 -9.47 33.88 8.57
C TYR A 125 -9.69 32.78 7.52
N ARG A 126 -9.99 31.55 7.97
CA ARG A 126 -10.30 30.38 7.15
C ARG A 126 -11.67 29.87 7.58
N GLU A 127 -12.52 29.58 6.61
CA GLU A 127 -13.82 28.97 6.86
C GLU A 127 -13.69 27.48 6.51
N ALA A 128 -14.05 26.60 7.45
CA ALA A 128 -14.15 25.18 7.14
C ALA A 128 -15.36 24.97 6.21
N GLU A 129 -15.11 24.48 4.99
CA GLU A 129 -16.11 24.36 3.95
C GLU A 129 -16.38 22.89 3.63
N LEU A 130 -17.64 22.46 3.79
CA LEU A 130 -18.04 21.10 3.43
C LEU A 130 -17.75 20.77 1.95
N LEU A 131 -17.70 21.78 1.08
CA LEU A 131 -17.35 21.59 -0.33
C LEU A 131 -15.90 21.17 -0.54
N ASP A 132 -14.98 21.59 0.33
CA ASP A 132 -13.56 21.20 0.24
C ASP A 132 -13.39 19.75 0.67
N LEU A 133 -14.06 19.34 1.75
CA LEU A 133 -14.15 17.93 2.13
C LEU A 133 -14.76 17.06 1.01
N LEU A 134 -15.81 17.55 0.33
CA LEU A 134 -16.41 16.85 -0.82
C LEU A 134 -15.46 16.79 -2.02
N ALA A 135 -14.65 17.83 -2.25
CA ALA A 135 -13.60 17.82 -3.27
C ALA A 135 -12.55 16.76 -2.95
N ASP A 136 -12.12 16.63 -1.70
CA ASP A 136 -11.15 15.63 -1.25
C ASP A 136 -11.67 14.20 -1.43
N ILE A 137 -12.92 13.95 -1.03
CA ILE A 137 -13.59 12.65 -1.21
C ILE A 137 -13.74 12.31 -2.70
N SER A 138 -14.10 13.30 -3.52
CA SER A 138 -14.25 13.15 -4.96
C SER A 138 -12.90 12.84 -5.64
N ALA A 139 -11.84 13.53 -5.22
CA ALA A 139 -10.47 13.28 -5.67
C ALA A 139 -10.01 11.86 -5.33
N ALA A 140 -10.29 11.41 -4.11
CA ALA A 140 -9.98 10.05 -3.68
C ALA A 140 -10.73 9.01 -4.51
N GLY A 141 -12.04 9.20 -4.69
CA GLY A 141 -12.88 8.30 -5.48
C GLY A 141 -12.41 8.17 -6.93
N ALA A 142 -12.21 9.32 -7.59
CA ALA A 142 -11.72 9.36 -8.98
C ALA A 142 -10.36 8.66 -9.10
N THR A 143 -9.41 8.98 -8.23
CA THR A 143 -8.05 8.41 -8.27
C THR A 143 -8.06 6.91 -8.02
N VAL A 144 -8.82 6.44 -7.03
CA VAL A 144 -8.95 5.01 -6.71
C VAL A 144 -9.53 4.25 -7.90
N ILE A 145 -10.61 4.76 -8.51
CA ILE A 145 -11.25 4.13 -9.67
C ILE A 145 -10.23 4.05 -10.83
N SER A 146 -9.57 5.16 -11.16
CA SER A 146 -8.58 5.20 -12.24
C SER A 146 -7.45 4.20 -12.02
N LEU A 147 -6.86 4.17 -10.83
CA LEU A 147 -5.76 3.25 -10.50
C LEU A 147 -6.20 1.78 -10.49
N HIS A 148 -7.41 1.50 -10.02
CA HIS A 148 -7.92 0.14 -9.95
C HIS A 148 -8.20 -0.43 -11.34
N ILE A 149 -8.85 0.36 -12.21
CA ILE A 149 -9.08 -0.01 -13.62
C ILE A 149 -7.74 -0.17 -14.35
N GLY A 150 -6.81 0.78 -14.18
CA GLY A 150 -5.50 0.72 -14.82
C GLY A 150 -4.70 -0.54 -14.43
N ASN A 151 -4.70 -0.88 -13.14
CA ASN A 151 -4.01 -2.08 -12.66
C ASN A 151 -4.67 -3.38 -13.18
N ALA A 152 -6.01 -3.42 -13.29
CA ALA A 152 -6.73 -4.54 -13.88
C ALA A 152 -6.43 -4.71 -15.38
N ALA A 153 -6.41 -3.61 -16.14
CA ALA A 153 -6.08 -3.62 -17.56
C ALA A 153 -4.66 -4.16 -17.81
N ILE A 154 -3.66 -3.68 -17.07
CA ILE A 154 -2.27 -4.15 -17.16
C ILE A 154 -2.16 -5.64 -16.83
N GLY A 155 -2.91 -6.11 -15.82
CA GLY A 155 -2.99 -7.52 -15.47
C GLY A 155 -3.51 -8.38 -16.62
N SER A 156 -4.57 -7.93 -17.29
CA SER A 156 -5.16 -8.61 -18.45
C SER A 156 -4.17 -8.72 -19.63
N PHE A 157 -3.49 -7.62 -20.00
CA PHE A 157 -2.48 -7.63 -21.06
C PHE A 157 -1.31 -8.60 -20.79
N ARG A 158 -0.88 -8.69 -19.53
CA ARG A 158 0.19 -9.62 -19.11
C ARG A 158 -0.23 -11.09 -19.16
N ALA A 159 -1.52 -11.39 -19.05
CA ALA A 159 -2.02 -12.76 -19.18
C ALA A 159 -2.06 -13.19 -20.66
N VAL A 160 -2.54 -12.31 -21.54
CA VAL A 160 -2.60 -12.55 -23.00
C VAL A 160 -1.23 -12.78 -23.62
N THR A 161 -0.23 -11.96 -23.25
CA THR A 161 1.14 -12.06 -23.80
C THR A 161 1.94 -13.30 -23.34
N LYS A 162 1.45 -14.02 -22.33
CA LYS A 162 2.05 -15.26 -21.83
C LYS A 162 1.36 -16.53 -22.36
N SER A 163 0.29 -16.38 -23.15
CA SER A 163 -0.45 -17.49 -23.79
C SER A 163 0.04 -17.69 -25.22
#